data_AF-A0A845XF41-F1
#
_entry.id   AF-A0A845XF41-F1
#
_cell.length_a   1.000
_cell.length_b   1.000
_cell.length_c   1.000
_cell.angle_alpha   90.00
_cell.angle_beta   90.00
_cell.angle_gamma   90.00
#
_symmetry.space_group_name_H-M   'P 1'
#
loop_
_entity.id
_entity.type
_entity.pdbx_description
1 polymer ?
#
loop_
_entity_poly.entity_id
_entity_poly.type
_entity_poly.pdbx_seq_one_letter_code
_entity_poly.pdbx_strand_id
1 'polypeptide(L)'
;MQKTLVWLLGGLGISGVIAPALGLDTSISEAGINVYRLHQPPYNLTGRKIAIGQVEIGRPGLFGKDKAAIKNRTVTPAGVFYRNTPAKPNTHVDEHAAMVAAVMISRDKAFRGVAPGAKLYASAVGSLSRSGQPEECLAAQHIAQQNGSDVRAINFSFGESLQRDPREEAVLDGNALLTLCIDWSARVHDVLYVIAGNQGKGGIPIPTDNFNGINAAYTAKRQGVFNKVDFANLSALPVGIGRRLIRQEINVGSRRSINLVAPGNKISLYDLKGKVTKVSGTSFAAPHITGVVALLQEFGDSALRKLRSRQQKLFLMQSLRAETPNTGLHRLWMNWSTDSRRHEVMKAVLLNSADKIQDLGDGMLLGMSRTIRAKDNHHWLESDAYQDPKIPLDMQMGTGHLNGFRAYQQFKLGQWSPSGIGVPPVGWDYRTVEKSSDRDYVLTKPLAEGSFISLTLAWDRLVELEDDNNNDAYDLGESFSDRGLNNLDLYLMPVGEEDITKSVCASISEADAVEHIFCQVPAQGRYKIRVQYQQQVNQPSQAYALAWWTVPDPK
;
A
#
# COMPACT_ATOMS: atom_id res chain seq x y z
N MET A 1 74.69 -32.72 -31.77
CA MET A 1 74.11 -32.84 -33.13
C MET A 1 72.91 -31.92 -33.24
N GLN A 2 72.90 -31.06 -34.25
CA GLN A 2 71.88 -30.05 -34.56
C GLN A 2 70.48 -30.63 -34.76
N LYS A 3 69.44 -29.84 -34.42
CA LYS A 3 68.38 -29.31 -35.32
C LYS A 3 67.32 -28.56 -34.47
N THR A 4 67.29 -27.24 -34.46
CA THR A 4 66.51 -26.31 -35.32
C THR A 4 64.99 -26.28 -35.03
N LEU A 5 64.56 -25.15 -34.43
CA LEU A 5 63.40 -24.27 -34.71
C LEU A 5 61.98 -24.86 -34.91
N VAL A 6 60.97 -24.29 -34.23
CA VAL A 6 59.81 -23.56 -34.83
C VAL A 6 59.07 -22.76 -33.74
N TRP A 7 58.84 -21.48 -34.02
CA TRP A 7 57.96 -20.54 -33.31
C TRP A 7 56.53 -20.62 -33.86
N LEU A 8 55.50 -20.43 -33.01
CA LEU A 8 54.14 -19.94 -33.36
C LEU A 8 53.41 -19.65 -32.03
N LEU A 9 53.39 -18.41 -31.53
CA LEU A 9 52.36 -17.36 -31.73
C LEU A 9 50.90 -17.81 -31.48
N GLY A 10 50.27 -17.15 -30.50
CA GLY A 10 48.88 -16.68 -30.62
C GLY A 10 47.82 -17.42 -29.81
N GLY A 11 47.58 -16.98 -28.58
CA GLY A 11 46.38 -17.33 -27.81
C GLY A 11 45.91 -16.14 -26.99
N LEU A 12 45.24 -15.18 -27.64
CA LEU A 12 44.51 -14.09 -27.00
C LEU A 12 43.37 -14.70 -26.17
N GLY A 13 43.49 -14.62 -24.84
CA GLY A 13 42.40 -14.94 -23.92
C GLY A 13 41.28 -13.91 -24.09
N ILE A 14 40.16 -14.36 -24.64
CA ILE A 14 38.91 -13.60 -24.66
C ILE A 14 38.42 -13.54 -23.21
N SER A 15 38.66 -12.42 -22.54
CA SER A 15 37.93 -12.04 -21.33
C SER A 15 36.45 -11.99 -21.67
N GLY A 16 35.69 -12.92 -21.13
CA GLY A 16 34.23 -12.95 -21.26
C GLY A 16 33.63 -11.68 -20.70
N VAL A 17 33.12 -10.83 -21.60
CA VAL A 17 32.22 -9.74 -21.26
C VAL A 17 30.99 -10.37 -20.61
N ILE A 18 30.83 -10.16 -19.31
CA ILE A 18 29.57 -10.42 -18.61
C ILE A 18 28.55 -9.49 -19.28
N ALA A 19 27.71 -10.06 -20.14
CA ALA A 19 26.60 -9.32 -20.72
C ALA A 19 25.74 -8.78 -19.57
N PRO A 20 25.34 -7.49 -19.59
CA PRO A 20 24.39 -6.99 -18.63
C PRO A 20 23.12 -7.82 -18.76
N ALA A 21 22.62 -8.34 -17.64
CA ALA A 21 21.33 -8.99 -17.60
C ALA A 21 20.32 -8.01 -18.20
N LEU A 22 19.80 -8.33 -19.40
CA LEU A 22 18.68 -7.61 -19.99
C LEU A 22 17.60 -7.50 -18.92
N GLY A 23 17.36 -6.28 -18.43
CA GLY A 23 16.39 -6.02 -17.39
C GLY A 23 15.05 -6.60 -17.81
N LEU A 24 14.52 -7.53 -17.03
CA LEU A 24 13.16 -8.03 -17.23
C LEU A 24 12.20 -6.86 -16.94
N ASP A 25 11.72 -6.16 -17.98
CA ASP A 25 10.70 -5.11 -17.92
C ASP A 25 9.35 -5.69 -17.48
N THR A 26 9.28 -6.15 -16.25
CA THR A 26 8.09 -6.74 -15.62
C THR A 26 7.46 -5.73 -14.69
N SER A 27 6.20 -5.95 -14.29
CA SER A 27 5.51 -5.08 -13.35
C SER A 27 6.15 -5.03 -11.96
N ILE A 28 7.05 -5.97 -11.63
CA ILE A 28 7.78 -6.01 -10.35
C ILE A 28 9.19 -5.42 -10.43
N SER A 29 9.69 -5.13 -11.65
CA SER A 29 11.01 -4.55 -11.91
C SER A 29 11.06 -3.04 -11.67
N GLU A 30 12.19 -2.40 -11.93
CA GLU A 30 12.35 -0.93 -11.92
C GLU A 30 11.37 -0.23 -12.86
N ALA A 31 10.99 -0.85 -13.98
CA ALA A 31 9.97 -0.32 -14.88
C ALA A 31 8.55 -0.33 -14.27
N GLY A 32 8.32 -1.16 -13.25
CA GLY A 32 7.07 -1.33 -12.51
C GLY A 32 7.21 -0.87 -11.07
N ILE A 33 7.00 -1.71 -10.06
CA ILE A 33 6.99 -1.28 -8.64
C ILE A 33 8.34 -1.41 -7.91
N ASN A 34 9.42 -1.75 -8.62
CA ASN A 34 10.79 -1.87 -8.10
C ASN A 34 10.94 -2.81 -6.88
N VAL A 35 10.20 -3.92 -6.82
CA VAL A 35 10.35 -4.91 -5.73
C VAL A 35 11.30 -6.03 -6.06
N TYR A 36 11.61 -6.26 -7.34
CA TYR A 36 12.52 -7.34 -7.74
C TYR A 36 13.88 -7.22 -7.05
N ARG A 37 14.34 -5.98 -6.81
CA ARG A 37 15.56 -5.71 -6.02
C ARG A 37 15.47 -6.25 -4.60
N LEU A 38 14.30 -6.19 -3.96
CA LEU A 38 14.08 -6.71 -2.61
C LEU A 38 14.14 -8.25 -2.55
N HIS A 39 13.90 -8.94 -3.67
CA HIS A 39 14.01 -10.40 -3.74
C HIS A 39 15.46 -10.88 -3.75
N GLN A 40 16.40 -10.00 -4.11
CA GLN A 40 17.82 -10.34 -4.26
C GLN A 40 18.61 -10.05 -2.97
N PRO A 41 19.81 -10.64 -2.81
CA PRO A 41 20.75 -10.24 -1.78
C PRO A 41 21.06 -8.73 -1.85
N PRO A 42 21.27 -8.06 -0.71
CA PRO A 42 21.28 -8.59 0.65
C PRO A 42 19.88 -8.70 1.30
N TYR A 43 18.82 -8.27 0.63
CA TYR A 43 17.47 -8.13 1.21
C TYR A 43 16.77 -9.47 1.38
N ASN A 44 16.74 -10.27 0.31
CA ASN A 44 16.10 -11.60 0.26
C ASN A 44 14.65 -11.62 0.78
N LEU A 45 13.90 -10.52 0.63
CA LEU A 45 12.51 -10.40 1.05
C LEU A 45 11.60 -11.02 -0.02
N THR A 46 10.71 -11.90 0.40
CA THR A 46 9.76 -12.59 -0.49
C THR A 46 8.36 -12.68 0.12
N GLY A 47 8.13 -12.09 1.30
CA GLY A 47 6.89 -12.19 2.08
C GLY A 47 6.87 -13.38 3.04
N ARG A 48 8.01 -14.01 3.33
CA ARG A 48 8.03 -15.25 4.13
C ARG A 48 7.41 -15.05 5.50
N LYS A 49 6.56 -16.01 5.88
CA LYS A 49 5.83 -16.05 7.16
C LYS A 49 4.80 -14.94 7.33
N ILE A 50 4.55 -14.12 6.31
CA ILE A 50 3.47 -13.13 6.34
C ILE A 50 2.23 -13.71 5.69
N ALA A 51 1.09 -13.57 6.36
CA ALA A 51 -0.21 -13.91 5.80
C ALA A 51 -0.83 -12.69 5.12
N ILE A 52 -1.38 -12.93 3.93
CA ILE A 52 -2.18 -11.98 3.16
C ILE A 52 -3.46 -12.66 2.71
N GLY A 53 -4.47 -11.86 2.44
CA GLY A 53 -5.80 -12.31 2.06
C GLY A 53 -6.17 -11.96 0.62
N GLN A 54 -7.15 -12.70 0.10
CA GLN A 54 -7.86 -12.37 -1.13
C GLN A 54 -9.32 -12.72 -0.96
N VAL A 55 -10.20 -11.78 -1.27
CA VAL A 55 -11.63 -12.02 -1.36
C VAL A 55 -12.07 -11.63 -2.76
N GLU A 56 -12.75 -12.55 -3.43
CA GLU A 56 -13.26 -12.37 -4.79
C GLU A 56 -14.55 -13.15 -5.02
N ILE A 57 -15.20 -12.93 -6.17
CA ILE A 57 -16.36 -13.70 -6.64
C ILE A 57 -16.03 -15.20 -6.60
N GLY A 58 -14.86 -15.57 -7.12
CA GLY A 58 -14.31 -16.92 -7.07
C GLY A 58 -13.03 -17.01 -6.23
N ARG A 59 -12.32 -18.12 -6.35
CA ARG A 59 -11.06 -18.37 -5.63
C ARG A 59 -10.00 -19.00 -6.52
N PRO A 60 -8.71 -18.82 -6.21
CA PRO A 60 -7.64 -19.62 -6.80
C PRO A 60 -7.82 -21.12 -6.50
N GLY A 61 -7.27 -21.95 -7.37
CA GLY A 61 -7.18 -23.39 -7.14
C GLY A 61 -6.14 -23.75 -6.08
N LEU A 62 -6.39 -24.83 -5.35
CA LEU A 62 -5.46 -25.41 -4.37
C LEU A 62 -5.04 -26.82 -4.84
N PHE A 63 -3.73 -27.05 -4.98
CA PHE A 63 -3.19 -28.35 -5.33
C PHE A 63 -3.58 -29.42 -4.30
N GLY A 64 -3.90 -30.63 -4.77
CA GLY A 64 -4.43 -31.72 -3.93
C GLY A 64 -5.92 -31.61 -3.63
N LYS A 65 -6.55 -30.45 -3.89
CA LYS A 65 -7.98 -30.22 -3.70
C LYS A 65 -8.71 -29.99 -5.03
N ASP A 66 -8.09 -29.27 -5.96
CA ASP A 66 -8.69 -28.87 -7.23
C ASP A 66 -7.92 -29.43 -8.43
N LYS A 67 -8.65 -29.99 -9.41
CA LYS A 67 -8.09 -30.52 -10.66
C LYS A 67 -7.40 -29.43 -11.50
N ALA A 68 -7.94 -28.21 -11.49
CA ALA A 68 -7.37 -27.07 -12.23
C ALA A 68 -5.97 -26.69 -11.74
N ALA A 69 -5.69 -26.84 -10.44
CA ALA A 69 -4.40 -26.52 -9.84
C ALA A 69 -3.27 -27.50 -10.24
N ILE A 70 -3.59 -28.63 -10.89
CA ILE A 70 -2.56 -29.58 -11.39
C ILE A 70 -1.76 -28.96 -12.53
N LYS A 71 -2.44 -28.19 -13.40
CA LYS A 71 -1.87 -27.62 -14.63
C LYS A 71 -1.06 -26.35 -14.38
N ASN A 72 -1.42 -25.59 -13.35
CA ASN A 72 -0.71 -24.39 -12.94
C ASN A 72 -0.36 -24.47 -11.44
N ARG A 73 0.90 -24.82 -11.15
CA ARG A 73 1.44 -24.95 -9.77
C ARG A 73 2.22 -23.73 -9.31
N THR A 74 2.21 -22.64 -10.07
CA THR A 74 3.01 -21.44 -9.73
C THR A 74 2.41 -20.69 -8.54
N VAL A 75 1.10 -20.84 -8.33
CA VAL A 75 0.34 -20.29 -7.21
C VAL A 75 -0.04 -21.43 -6.26
N THR A 76 0.21 -21.25 -4.97
CA THR A 76 -0.18 -22.23 -3.95
C THR A 76 -0.69 -21.47 -2.72
N PRO A 77 -2.01 -21.26 -2.62
CA PRO A 77 -2.60 -20.64 -1.44
C PRO A 77 -2.36 -21.51 -0.19
N ALA A 78 -2.26 -20.86 0.97
CA ALA A 78 -2.17 -21.53 2.28
C ALA A 78 -3.54 -22.06 2.74
N GLY A 79 -4.62 -21.40 2.35
CA GLY A 79 -5.99 -21.82 2.66
C GLY A 79 -6.97 -21.30 1.61
N VAL A 80 -8.01 -22.08 1.32
CA VAL A 80 -9.08 -21.70 0.39
C VAL A 80 -10.46 -21.99 0.95
N PHE A 81 -11.34 -20.99 0.84
CA PHE A 81 -12.64 -20.93 1.50
C PHE A 81 -13.76 -20.58 0.54
N TYR A 82 -14.98 -20.86 0.96
CA TYR A 82 -16.20 -20.31 0.42
C TYR A 82 -16.91 -19.57 1.55
N ARG A 83 -16.94 -18.24 1.46
CA ARG A 83 -17.39 -17.34 2.51
C ARG A 83 -16.60 -17.61 3.81
N ASN A 84 -17.25 -18.09 4.86
CA ASN A 84 -16.66 -18.43 6.15
C ASN A 84 -16.40 -19.93 6.36
N THR A 85 -16.48 -20.76 5.31
CA THR A 85 -16.32 -22.22 5.42
C THR A 85 -15.20 -22.75 4.51
N PRO A 86 -14.55 -23.88 4.85
CA PRO A 86 -13.58 -24.51 3.96
C PRO A 86 -14.20 -24.81 2.59
N ALA A 87 -13.51 -24.45 1.50
CA ALA A 87 -14.06 -24.65 0.17
C ALA A 87 -14.31 -26.14 -0.13
N LYS A 88 -15.29 -26.47 -0.97
CA LYS A 88 -15.43 -27.83 -1.49
C LYS A 88 -14.45 -28.05 -2.66
N PRO A 89 -14.02 -29.30 -2.93
CA PRO A 89 -13.18 -29.62 -4.08
C PRO A 89 -13.81 -29.18 -5.41
N ASN A 90 -13.02 -28.52 -6.26
CA ASN A 90 -13.39 -28.06 -7.61
C ASN A 90 -14.55 -27.05 -7.69
N THR A 91 -15.02 -26.50 -6.57
CA THR A 91 -16.12 -25.50 -6.57
C THR A 91 -15.58 -24.08 -6.47
N HIS A 92 -16.17 -23.16 -7.22
CA HIS A 92 -15.83 -21.73 -7.24
C HIS A 92 -14.36 -21.44 -7.60
N VAL A 93 -13.68 -22.39 -8.25
CA VAL A 93 -12.36 -22.16 -8.82
C VAL A 93 -12.52 -21.25 -10.02
N ASP A 94 -11.85 -20.10 -9.98
CA ASP A 94 -12.02 -19.05 -10.96
C ASP A 94 -10.67 -18.61 -11.55
N GLU A 95 -10.68 -18.28 -12.84
CA GLU A 95 -9.47 -17.92 -13.58
C GLU A 95 -8.98 -16.52 -13.22
N HIS A 96 -9.90 -15.56 -13.07
CA HIS A 96 -9.56 -14.21 -12.67
C HIS A 96 -8.91 -14.22 -11.27
N ALA A 97 -9.54 -14.86 -10.30
CA ALA A 97 -9.02 -15.00 -8.94
C ALA A 97 -7.65 -15.71 -8.89
N ALA A 98 -7.42 -16.71 -9.75
CA ALA A 98 -6.12 -17.36 -9.86
C ALA A 98 -5.03 -16.43 -10.41
N MET A 99 -5.36 -15.59 -11.40
CA MET A 99 -4.43 -14.60 -11.96
C MET A 99 -4.12 -13.47 -10.97
N VAL A 100 -5.12 -12.98 -10.23
CA VAL A 100 -4.93 -12.00 -9.15
C VAL A 100 -4.00 -12.58 -8.07
N ALA A 101 -4.25 -13.81 -7.63
CA ALA A 101 -3.36 -14.54 -6.72
C ALA A 101 -1.93 -14.67 -7.27
N ALA A 102 -1.78 -14.88 -8.58
CA ALA A 102 -0.49 -14.99 -9.23
C ALA A 102 0.33 -13.69 -9.15
N VAL A 103 -0.30 -12.52 -9.29
CA VAL A 103 0.36 -11.22 -9.10
C VAL A 103 0.94 -11.11 -7.69
N MET A 104 0.24 -11.62 -6.67
CA MET A 104 0.73 -11.59 -5.30
C MET A 104 1.82 -12.64 -5.03
N ILE A 105 1.55 -13.93 -5.29
CA ILE A 105 2.32 -15.04 -4.72
C ILE A 105 2.91 -16.03 -5.73
N SER A 106 2.85 -15.75 -7.04
CA SER A 106 3.43 -16.67 -8.03
C SER A 106 4.93 -16.90 -7.78
N ARG A 107 5.33 -18.17 -7.66
CA ARG A 107 6.72 -18.60 -7.46
C ARG A 107 7.49 -18.82 -8.75
N ASP A 108 6.83 -18.61 -9.89
CA ASP A 108 7.46 -18.79 -11.19
C ASP A 108 8.65 -17.84 -11.39
N LYS A 109 9.61 -18.23 -12.23
CA LYS A 109 10.77 -17.39 -12.54
C LYS A 109 10.45 -16.35 -13.62
N ALA A 110 9.60 -16.67 -14.59
CA ALA A 110 9.25 -15.77 -15.69
C ALA A 110 8.15 -14.76 -15.29
N PHE A 111 7.12 -15.24 -14.57
CA PHE A 111 6.02 -14.42 -14.07
C PHE A 111 5.93 -14.52 -12.55
N ARG A 112 6.98 -14.00 -11.90
CA ARG A 112 7.07 -13.97 -10.43
C ARG A 112 6.09 -12.96 -9.85
N GLY A 113 5.41 -13.36 -8.77
CA GLY A 113 4.57 -12.47 -7.98
C GLY A 113 5.38 -11.49 -7.13
N VAL A 114 4.72 -10.51 -6.54
CA VAL A 114 5.36 -9.50 -5.69
C VAL A 114 5.95 -10.11 -4.41
N ALA A 115 5.23 -11.03 -3.76
CA ALA A 115 5.60 -11.69 -2.51
C ALA A 115 5.45 -13.22 -2.62
N PRO A 116 6.32 -13.91 -3.38
CA PRO A 116 6.20 -15.34 -3.69
C PRO A 116 6.30 -16.28 -2.46
N GLY A 117 6.80 -15.78 -1.34
CA GLY A 117 6.94 -16.47 -0.06
C GLY A 117 5.81 -16.21 0.94
N ALA A 118 4.86 -15.33 0.61
CA ALA A 118 3.70 -15.05 1.47
C ALA A 118 2.71 -16.22 1.51
N LYS A 119 1.96 -16.29 2.60
CA LYS A 119 0.85 -17.23 2.79
C LYS A 119 -0.45 -16.55 2.35
N LEU A 120 -1.00 -16.96 1.22
CA LEU A 120 -2.28 -16.44 0.75
C LEU A 120 -3.45 -17.25 1.31
N TYR A 121 -4.39 -16.59 1.98
CA TYR A 121 -5.69 -17.14 2.32
C TYR A 121 -6.74 -16.53 1.40
N ALA A 122 -7.50 -17.35 0.69
CA ALA A 122 -8.43 -16.85 -0.32
C ALA A 122 -9.86 -17.37 -0.09
N SER A 123 -10.85 -16.48 -0.09
CA SER A 123 -12.27 -16.86 0.01
C SER A 123 -13.03 -16.42 -1.23
N ALA A 124 -13.83 -17.35 -1.77
CA ALA A 124 -14.83 -17.05 -2.78
C ALA A 124 -16.12 -16.59 -2.10
N VAL A 125 -16.69 -15.48 -2.55
CA VAL A 125 -18.01 -14.98 -2.12
C VAL A 125 -19.13 -15.80 -2.77
N GLY A 126 -18.96 -16.16 -4.05
CA GLY A 126 -19.96 -16.88 -4.84
C GLY A 126 -20.45 -16.08 -6.05
N SER A 127 -21.66 -16.37 -6.51
CA SER A 127 -22.25 -15.67 -7.67
C SER A 127 -22.72 -14.28 -7.26
N LEU A 128 -22.40 -13.26 -8.07
CA LEU A 128 -22.96 -11.91 -7.92
C LEU A 128 -24.50 -11.96 -7.93
N SER A 129 -25.14 -12.80 -8.74
CA SER A 129 -26.62 -12.87 -8.75
C SER A 129 -27.27 -13.43 -7.48
N ARG A 130 -26.50 -14.02 -6.55
CA ARG A 130 -27.02 -14.73 -5.36
C ARG A 130 -26.35 -14.32 -4.05
N SER A 131 -25.34 -13.48 -4.11
CA SER A 131 -24.56 -13.00 -2.97
C SER A 131 -24.46 -11.49 -3.10
N GLY A 132 -24.37 -10.78 -1.99
CA GLY A 132 -24.08 -9.36 -2.01
C GLY A 132 -23.27 -8.92 -0.81
N GLN A 133 -23.39 -7.65 -0.47
CA GLN A 133 -22.62 -6.99 0.58
C GLN A 133 -22.52 -7.81 1.90
N PRO A 134 -23.58 -8.47 2.41
CA PRO A 134 -23.48 -9.28 3.63
C PRO A 134 -22.48 -10.44 3.53
N GLU A 135 -22.51 -11.21 2.43
CA GLU A 135 -21.60 -12.35 2.28
C GLU A 135 -20.18 -11.94 1.90
N GLU A 136 -20.05 -10.77 1.27
CA GLU A 136 -18.76 -10.14 1.00
C GLU A 136 -18.10 -9.72 2.32
N CYS A 137 -18.86 -9.11 3.23
CA CYS A 137 -18.41 -8.79 4.58
C CYS A 137 -18.03 -10.04 5.38
N LEU A 138 -18.89 -11.06 5.38
CA LEU A 138 -18.62 -12.34 6.06
C LEU A 138 -17.33 -13.00 5.55
N ALA A 139 -17.11 -12.99 4.23
CA ALA A 139 -15.87 -13.49 3.64
C ALA A 139 -14.66 -12.64 4.02
N ALA A 140 -14.81 -11.31 4.05
CA ALA A 140 -13.77 -10.35 4.44
C ALA A 140 -13.29 -10.59 5.87
N GLN A 141 -14.22 -10.65 6.83
CA GLN A 141 -13.95 -10.95 8.23
C GLN A 141 -13.27 -12.31 8.37
N HIS A 142 -13.83 -13.34 7.72
CA HIS A 142 -13.27 -14.68 7.83
C HIS A 142 -11.82 -14.74 7.37
N ILE A 143 -11.48 -14.04 6.27
CA ILE A 143 -10.10 -13.93 5.80
C ILE A 143 -9.23 -13.15 6.78
N ALA A 144 -9.71 -12.03 7.35
CA ALA A 144 -8.98 -11.26 8.35
C ALA A 144 -8.61 -12.09 9.59
N GLN A 145 -9.49 -13.00 10.00
CA GLN A 145 -9.30 -13.89 11.15
C GLN A 145 -8.37 -15.08 10.87
N GLN A 146 -7.98 -15.33 9.62
CA GLN A 146 -7.07 -16.43 9.29
C GLN A 146 -5.67 -16.20 9.88
N ASN A 147 -4.88 -17.29 9.93
CA ASN A 147 -3.52 -17.27 10.49
C ASN A 147 -3.47 -16.77 11.95
N GLY A 148 -4.56 -16.97 12.72
CA GLY A 148 -4.68 -16.50 14.11
C GLY A 148 -4.87 -14.99 14.20
N SER A 149 -5.73 -14.43 13.35
CA SER A 149 -5.99 -12.98 13.22
C SER A 149 -4.72 -12.16 12.94
N ASP A 150 -3.83 -12.70 12.10
CA ASP A 150 -2.54 -12.08 11.74
C ASP A 150 -2.37 -11.98 10.21
N VAL A 151 -3.46 -11.69 9.50
CA VAL A 151 -3.45 -11.32 8.08
C VAL A 151 -3.15 -9.84 7.96
N ARG A 152 -2.09 -9.48 7.21
CA ARG A 152 -1.58 -8.09 7.14
C ARG A 152 -2.28 -7.19 6.13
N ALA A 153 -2.78 -7.79 5.05
CA ALA A 153 -3.49 -7.07 4.01
C ALA A 153 -4.40 -8.03 3.25
N ILE A 154 -5.53 -7.53 2.77
CA ILE A 154 -6.51 -8.30 1.99
C ILE A 154 -6.76 -7.59 0.67
N ASN A 155 -6.57 -8.31 -0.44
CA ASN A 155 -6.87 -7.82 -1.77
C ASN A 155 -8.35 -8.05 -2.12
N PHE A 156 -9.02 -6.99 -2.54
CA PHE A 156 -10.36 -6.96 -3.13
C PHE A 156 -10.24 -6.57 -4.60
N SER A 157 -10.48 -7.50 -5.51
CA SER A 157 -10.41 -7.25 -6.96
C SER A 157 -11.76 -7.45 -7.67
N PHE A 158 -12.82 -7.06 -6.95
CA PHE A 158 -14.22 -7.07 -7.33
C PHE A 158 -14.96 -6.03 -6.46
N GLY A 159 -16.27 -5.88 -6.66
CA GLY A 159 -17.13 -5.02 -5.86
C GLY A 159 -18.60 -5.34 -6.10
N GLU A 160 -19.48 -4.47 -5.61
CA GLU A 160 -20.94 -4.59 -5.72
C GLU A 160 -21.57 -3.37 -6.41
N SER A 161 -22.68 -3.62 -7.10
CA SER A 161 -23.41 -2.60 -7.85
C SER A 161 -24.26 -1.72 -6.94
N LEU A 162 -24.27 -0.40 -7.18
CA LEU A 162 -25.24 0.52 -6.57
C LEU A 162 -26.69 0.11 -6.85
N GLN A 163 -26.96 -0.54 -7.98
CA GLN A 163 -28.32 -1.01 -8.33
C GLN A 163 -28.84 -2.13 -7.41
N ARG A 164 -27.94 -2.77 -6.67
CA ARG A 164 -28.23 -3.89 -5.76
C ARG A 164 -28.05 -3.49 -4.30
N ASP A 165 -27.65 -2.25 -4.05
CA ASP A 165 -27.61 -1.69 -2.73
C ASP A 165 -29.06 -1.49 -2.24
N PRO A 166 -29.40 -1.91 -1.00
CA PRO A 166 -30.77 -1.81 -0.50
C PRO A 166 -31.23 -0.38 -0.18
N ARG A 167 -30.32 0.61 -0.16
CA ARG A 167 -30.66 2.01 0.13
C ARG A 167 -31.42 2.64 -1.04
N GLU A 168 -32.48 3.42 -0.76
CA GLU A 168 -33.36 3.99 -1.78
C GLU A 168 -32.63 4.88 -2.81
N GLU A 169 -31.70 5.72 -2.35
CA GLU A 169 -30.87 6.60 -3.18
C GLU A 169 -29.39 6.21 -3.04
N ALA A 170 -29.08 4.96 -3.38
CA ALA A 170 -27.74 4.41 -3.24
C ALA A 170 -26.69 5.23 -4.03
N VAL A 171 -25.74 5.77 -3.28
CA VAL A 171 -24.59 6.54 -3.78
C VAL A 171 -23.32 6.11 -3.03
N LEU A 172 -22.17 6.57 -3.52
CA LEU A 172 -20.84 6.30 -2.95
C LEU A 172 -20.49 7.33 -1.87
N ASP A 173 -21.27 7.34 -0.80
CA ASP A 173 -21.16 8.24 0.36
C ASP A 173 -20.40 7.61 1.54
N GLY A 174 -19.95 6.36 1.43
CA GLY A 174 -19.30 5.63 2.51
C GLY A 174 -20.24 4.76 3.36
N ASN A 175 -21.55 4.72 3.06
CA ASN A 175 -22.55 4.10 3.94
C ASN A 175 -23.15 2.79 3.41
N ALA A 176 -22.59 2.22 2.35
CA ALA A 176 -22.90 0.85 1.95
C ALA A 176 -22.46 -0.13 3.06
N LEU A 177 -23.20 -1.22 3.28
CA LEU A 177 -22.89 -2.23 4.29
C LEU A 177 -21.49 -2.82 4.12
N LEU A 178 -21.08 -3.12 2.88
CA LEU A 178 -19.72 -3.60 2.63
C LEU A 178 -18.69 -2.53 2.98
N THR A 179 -18.94 -1.26 2.65
CA THR A 179 -18.02 -0.16 2.93
C THR A 179 -17.83 0.04 4.43
N LEU A 180 -18.93 0.05 5.20
CA LEU A 180 -18.88 0.10 6.67
C LEU A 180 -18.14 -1.12 7.25
N CYS A 181 -18.39 -2.31 6.70
CA CYS A 181 -17.68 -3.53 7.11
C CYS A 181 -16.17 -3.45 6.87
N ILE A 182 -15.73 -2.91 5.73
CA ILE A 182 -14.30 -2.73 5.44
C ILE A 182 -13.66 -1.77 6.46
N ASP A 183 -14.31 -0.63 6.74
CA ASP A 183 -13.78 0.34 7.70
C ASP A 183 -13.74 -0.21 9.13
N TRP A 184 -14.81 -0.90 9.55
CA TRP A 184 -14.86 -1.61 10.83
C TRP A 184 -13.77 -2.68 10.94
N SER A 185 -13.68 -3.55 9.94
CA SER A 185 -12.76 -4.68 9.95
C SER A 185 -11.30 -4.25 9.89
N ALA A 186 -10.98 -3.18 9.14
CA ALA A 186 -9.62 -2.64 9.09
C ALA A 186 -9.11 -2.28 10.49
N ARG A 187 -9.95 -1.61 11.29
CA ARG A 187 -9.66 -1.20 12.66
C ARG A 187 -9.68 -2.36 13.66
N VAL A 188 -10.70 -3.22 13.59
CA VAL A 188 -10.90 -4.32 14.57
C VAL A 188 -9.91 -5.46 14.36
N HIS A 189 -9.58 -5.79 13.11
CA HIS A 189 -8.65 -6.87 12.78
C HIS A 189 -7.23 -6.41 12.45
N ASP A 190 -6.96 -5.09 12.49
CA ASP A 190 -5.67 -4.46 12.12
C ASP A 190 -5.14 -4.97 10.77
N VAL A 191 -5.96 -4.79 9.73
CA VAL A 191 -5.70 -5.34 8.40
C VAL A 191 -5.91 -4.29 7.31
N LEU A 192 -4.93 -4.16 6.40
CA LEU A 192 -5.06 -3.23 5.29
C LEU A 192 -5.89 -3.82 4.14
N TYR A 193 -7.09 -3.31 3.92
CA TYR A 193 -7.84 -3.62 2.71
C TYR A 193 -7.31 -2.85 1.51
N VAL A 194 -7.07 -3.56 0.41
CA VAL A 194 -6.65 -2.98 -0.88
C VAL A 194 -7.70 -3.31 -1.92
N ILE A 195 -8.39 -2.29 -2.41
CA ILE A 195 -9.56 -2.42 -3.27
C ILE A 195 -9.21 -1.94 -4.68
N ALA A 196 -9.60 -2.73 -5.68
CA ALA A 196 -9.51 -2.33 -7.07
C ALA A 196 -10.49 -1.16 -7.33
N GLY A 197 -9.98 -0.03 -7.82
CA GLY A 197 -10.81 1.11 -8.21
C GLY A 197 -11.63 0.83 -9.47
N ASN A 198 -12.55 1.73 -9.80
CA ASN A 198 -13.53 1.53 -10.88
C ASN A 198 -12.93 1.73 -12.28
N GLN A 199 -13.35 0.91 -13.24
CA GLN A 199 -12.81 0.88 -14.59
C GLN A 199 -13.80 0.43 -15.68
N GLY A 200 -13.44 0.70 -16.94
CA GLY A 200 -14.12 0.22 -18.13
C GLY A 200 -15.53 0.78 -18.26
N LYS A 201 -16.53 -0.09 -18.14
CA LYS A 201 -17.95 0.30 -18.19
C LYS A 201 -18.56 0.53 -16.79
N GLY A 202 -17.75 0.38 -15.73
CA GLY A 202 -18.24 0.47 -14.35
C GLY A 202 -19.15 -0.70 -13.98
N GLY A 203 -19.92 -0.52 -12.92
CA GLY A 203 -21.05 -1.36 -12.54
C GLY A 203 -20.93 -2.02 -11.17
N ILE A 204 -19.75 -1.99 -10.53
CA ILE A 204 -19.48 -2.59 -9.22
C ILE A 204 -18.66 -1.66 -8.30
N PRO A 205 -19.11 -0.41 -8.06
CA PRO A 205 -18.27 0.59 -7.42
C PRO A 205 -18.15 0.48 -5.89
N ILE A 206 -18.99 -0.29 -5.22
CA ILE A 206 -18.85 -0.52 -3.77
C ILE A 206 -17.75 -1.58 -3.56
N PRO A 207 -16.76 -1.40 -2.67
CA PRO A 207 -16.65 -0.38 -1.63
C PRO A 207 -15.54 0.65 -1.90
N THR A 208 -15.43 1.17 -3.13
CA THR A 208 -14.39 2.19 -3.48
C THR A 208 -14.57 3.54 -2.77
N ASP A 209 -15.59 3.62 -1.93
CA ASP A 209 -15.94 4.71 -1.04
C ASP A 209 -15.61 4.39 0.43
N ASN A 210 -14.78 3.39 0.73
CA ASN A 210 -14.19 3.17 2.06
C ASN A 210 -13.21 4.29 2.48
N PHE A 211 -13.02 4.44 3.78
CA PHE A 211 -12.10 5.43 4.36
C PHE A 211 -10.78 4.79 4.80
N ASN A 212 -10.79 3.57 5.34
CA ASN A 212 -9.65 3.02 6.08
C ASN A 212 -8.70 2.21 5.16
N GLY A 213 -9.18 1.75 4.00
CA GLY A 213 -8.40 0.99 3.03
C GLY A 213 -7.57 1.83 2.04
N ILE A 214 -7.04 1.16 1.02
CA ILE A 214 -6.41 1.77 -0.16
C ILE A 214 -7.17 1.35 -1.41
N ASN A 215 -7.62 2.33 -2.19
CA ASN A 215 -8.16 2.11 -3.52
C ASN A 215 -7.11 2.32 -4.59
N ALA A 216 -7.01 1.35 -5.50
CA ALA A 216 -5.98 1.28 -6.52
C ALA A 216 -6.52 1.57 -7.91
N ALA A 217 -6.01 2.60 -8.59
CA ALA A 217 -6.12 2.69 -10.05
C ALA A 217 -4.90 2.03 -10.72
N TYR A 218 -4.99 1.81 -12.04
CA TYR A 218 -3.91 1.14 -12.76
C TYR A 218 -3.23 1.99 -13.82
N THR A 219 -1.93 1.75 -13.97
CA THR A 219 -1.10 2.38 -14.99
C THR A 219 -0.77 1.44 -16.14
N ALA A 220 -0.44 2.07 -17.26
CA ALA A 220 0.07 1.46 -18.47
C ALA A 220 1.51 1.89 -18.74
N LYS A 221 2.20 1.04 -19.51
CA LYS A 221 3.54 1.37 -19.97
C LYS A 221 3.53 2.49 -21.00
N ARG A 222 4.47 3.42 -20.87
CA ARG A 222 4.96 4.29 -21.95
C ARG A 222 6.47 4.21 -21.95
N GLN A 223 7.05 3.96 -23.13
CA GLN A 223 8.50 3.81 -23.29
C GLN A 223 9.10 2.78 -22.30
N GLY A 224 8.43 1.63 -22.12
CA GLY A 224 8.88 0.55 -21.24
C GLY A 224 8.47 0.67 -19.77
N VAL A 225 8.16 1.88 -19.27
CA VAL A 225 7.89 2.15 -17.85
C VAL A 225 6.40 2.35 -17.58
N PHE A 226 5.89 1.76 -16.50
CA PHE A 226 4.54 2.03 -15.99
C PHE A 226 4.48 3.43 -15.35
N ASN A 227 4.03 4.42 -16.12
CA ASN A 227 4.01 5.82 -15.70
C ASN A 227 2.78 6.61 -16.19
N LYS A 228 1.84 5.97 -16.87
CA LYS A 228 0.64 6.63 -17.41
C LYS A 228 -0.61 5.99 -16.83
N VAL A 229 -1.46 6.75 -16.15
CA VAL A 229 -2.80 6.28 -15.75
C VAL A 229 -3.55 5.82 -16.99
N ASP A 230 -4.08 4.59 -16.95
CA ASP A 230 -4.77 4.02 -18.09
C ASP A 230 -6.13 4.69 -18.31
N PHE A 231 -6.54 4.82 -19.58
CA PHE A 231 -7.78 5.49 -19.95
C PHE A 231 -9.03 4.79 -19.44
N ALA A 232 -8.97 3.49 -19.17
CA ALA A 232 -10.15 2.78 -18.69
C ALA A 232 -10.44 3.01 -17.20
N ASN A 233 -9.55 3.60 -16.39
CA ASN A 233 -9.92 3.98 -15.02
C ASN A 233 -11.08 4.99 -15.07
N LEU A 234 -12.05 4.89 -14.16
CA LEU A 234 -13.25 5.75 -14.14
C LEU A 234 -13.17 6.89 -13.12
N SER A 235 -12.18 6.87 -12.23
CA SER A 235 -11.86 7.99 -11.34
C SER A 235 -11.41 9.19 -12.18
N ALA A 236 -12.29 10.17 -12.35
CA ALA A 236 -12.10 11.39 -13.13
C ALA A 236 -13.24 12.38 -12.83
N LEU A 237 -13.08 13.64 -13.24
CA LEU A 237 -14.17 14.61 -13.15
C LEU A 237 -15.32 14.20 -14.09
N PRO A 238 -16.59 14.28 -13.65
CA PRO A 238 -17.74 13.85 -14.44
C PRO A 238 -18.12 14.91 -15.49
N VAL A 239 -17.28 15.07 -16.50
CA VAL A 239 -17.45 16.00 -17.62
C VAL A 239 -17.55 15.25 -18.95
N GLY A 240 -18.06 15.93 -19.99
CA GLY A 240 -18.19 15.35 -21.33
C GLY A 240 -19.21 14.22 -21.43
N ILE A 241 -19.03 13.35 -22.44
CA ILE A 241 -19.99 12.30 -22.83
C ILE A 241 -20.12 11.21 -21.76
N GLY A 242 -19.04 10.89 -21.03
CA GLY A 242 -19.01 9.87 -19.98
C GLY A 242 -19.55 10.31 -18.61
N ARG A 243 -19.95 11.59 -18.45
CA ARG A 243 -20.27 12.19 -17.15
C ARG A 243 -21.26 11.39 -16.29
N ARG A 244 -22.29 10.81 -16.89
CA ARG A 244 -23.34 10.08 -16.16
C ARG A 244 -22.80 8.79 -15.55
N LEU A 245 -22.00 8.05 -16.33
CA LEU A 245 -21.32 6.85 -15.85
C LEU A 245 -20.34 7.21 -14.73
N ILE A 246 -19.48 8.22 -14.96
CA ILE A 246 -18.47 8.63 -13.97
C ILE A 246 -19.11 9.01 -12.64
N ARG A 247 -20.23 9.76 -12.62
CA ARG A 247 -20.93 10.12 -11.37
C ARG A 247 -21.38 8.93 -10.52
N GLN A 248 -21.66 7.79 -11.14
CA GLN A 248 -22.06 6.58 -10.44
C GLN A 248 -20.87 5.77 -9.92
N GLU A 249 -19.64 6.14 -10.31
CA GLU A 249 -18.42 5.38 -10.10
C GLU A 249 -17.37 6.19 -9.30
N ILE A 250 -17.75 7.36 -8.77
CA ILE A 250 -16.90 8.20 -7.93
C ILE A 250 -17.63 8.58 -6.63
N ASN A 251 -16.84 8.81 -5.59
CA ASN A 251 -17.34 9.20 -4.28
C ASN A 251 -18.11 10.52 -4.35
N VAL A 252 -19.12 10.66 -3.48
CA VAL A 252 -19.88 11.90 -3.32
C VAL A 252 -19.00 12.97 -2.65
N GLY A 253 -19.22 14.23 -3.03
CA GLY A 253 -18.52 15.38 -2.45
C GLY A 253 -17.11 15.57 -2.99
N SER A 254 -16.21 16.08 -2.14
CA SER A 254 -14.81 16.38 -2.49
C SER A 254 -13.87 15.19 -2.32
N ARG A 255 -14.33 14.09 -1.71
CA ARG A 255 -13.49 12.93 -1.43
C ARG A 255 -13.03 12.25 -2.71
N ARG A 256 -11.76 11.87 -2.75
CA ARG A 256 -11.17 11.18 -3.90
C ARG A 256 -11.17 9.69 -3.64
N SER A 257 -11.61 8.92 -4.63
CA SER A 257 -11.63 7.47 -4.49
C SER A 257 -10.22 6.88 -4.51
N ILE A 258 -9.32 7.34 -5.39
CA ILE A 258 -8.00 6.70 -5.60
C ILE A 258 -6.95 7.24 -4.63
N ASN A 259 -6.29 6.35 -3.90
CA ASN A 259 -5.16 6.72 -3.04
C ASN A 259 -3.80 6.48 -3.72
N LEU A 260 -3.69 5.40 -4.51
CA LEU A 260 -2.43 4.98 -5.11
C LEU A 260 -2.66 4.32 -6.47
N VAL A 261 -1.65 4.34 -7.34
CA VAL A 261 -1.71 3.58 -8.60
C VAL A 261 -0.56 2.60 -8.75
N ALA A 262 -0.83 1.49 -9.45
CA ALA A 262 0.16 0.43 -9.68
C ALA A 262 0.01 -0.17 -11.10
N PRO A 263 0.97 -0.99 -11.56
CA PRO A 263 0.89 -1.63 -12.86
C PRO A 263 -0.36 -2.50 -12.98
N GLY A 264 -1.15 -2.29 -14.03
CA GLY A 264 -2.30 -3.16 -14.30
C GLY A 264 -2.69 -3.23 -15.77
N ASN A 265 -1.90 -2.69 -16.71
CA ASN A 265 -2.14 -2.85 -18.14
C ASN A 265 -1.21 -3.93 -18.73
N LYS A 266 -1.78 -4.86 -19.50
CA LYS A 266 -1.05 -5.91 -20.25
C LYS A 266 -0.08 -6.71 -19.37
N ILE A 267 -0.49 -7.03 -18.15
CA ILE A 267 0.26 -7.90 -17.23
C ILE A 267 0.21 -9.32 -17.79
N SER A 268 1.37 -9.96 -17.92
CA SER A 268 1.47 -11.32 -18.45
C SER A 268 1.41 -12.32 -17.31
N LEU A 269 0.43 -13.22 -17.34
CA LEU A 269 0.15 -14.20 -16.29
C LEU A 269 -0.21 -15.55 -16.92
N TYR A 270 -0.17 -16.62 -16.13
CA TYR A 270 -0.72 -17.91 -16.55
C TYR A 270 -2.20 -18.01 -16.21
N ASP A 271 -2.99 -18.49 -17.16
CA ASP A 271 -4.37 -18.92 -16.91
C ASP A 271 -4.42 -20.25 -16.13
N LEU A 272 -5.62 -20.76 -15.84
CA LEU A 272 -5.79 -22.04 -15.13
C LEU A 272 -5.28 -23.25 -15.92
N LYS A 273 -5.09 -23.12 -17.23
CA LYS A 273 -4.55 -24.16 -18.11
C LYS A 273 -3.03 -24.06 -18.25
N GLY A 274 -2.39 -23.06 -17.66
CA GLY A 274 -0.95 -22.81 -17.75
C GLY A 274 -0.54 -22.05 -19.02
N LYS A 275 -1.48 -21.47 -19.77
CA LYS A 275 -1.19 -20.66 -20.95
C LYS A 275 -0.92 -19.21 -20.52
N VAL A 276 0.08 -18.59 -21.14
CA VAL A 276 0.36 -17.16 -20.94
C VAL A 276 -0.74 -16.32 -21.57
N THR A 277 -1.33 -15.44 -20.78
CA THR A 277 -2.34 -14.45 -21.18
C THR A 277 -1.90 -13.06 -20.74
N LYS A 278 -2.39 -12.03 -21.46
CA LYS A 278 -2.17 -10.62 -21.12
C LYS A 278 -3.48 -10.04 -20.62
N VAL A 279 -3.48 -9.56 -19.39
CA VAL A 279 -4.66 -9.03 -18.73
C VAL A 279 -4.47 -7.56 -18.37
N SER A 280 -5.60 -6.83 -18.28
CA SER A 280 -5.61 -5.44 -17.89
C SER A 280 -6.75 -5.14 -16.91
N GLY A 281 -6.51 -4.28 -15.92
CA GLY A 281 -7.51 -3.80 -14.98
C GLY A 281 -6.93 -3.40 -13.62
N THR A 282 -7.73 -2.68 -12.83
CA THR A 282 -7.44 -2.37 -11.41
C THR A 282 -7.31 -3.64 -10.57
N SER A 283 -8.02 -4.71 -10.94
CA SER A 283 -7.87 -6.06 -10.38
C SER A 283 -6.45 -6.62 -10.45
N PHE A 284 -5.60 -6.11 -11.34
CA PHE A 284 -4.18 -6.49 -11.42
C PHE A 284 -3.25 -5.44 -10.83
N ALA A 285 -3.73 -4.24 -10.49
CA ALA A 285 -2.98 -3.21 -9.78
C ALA A 285 -3.07 -3.38 -8.26
N ALA A 286 -4.27 -3.56 -7.71
CA ALA A 286 -4.49 -3.83 -6.28
C ALA A 286 -3.57 -4.94 -5.69
N PRO A 287 -3.43 -6.12 -6.32
CA PRO A 287 -2.58 -7.18 -5.76
C PRO A 287 -1.09 -6.82 -5.72
N HIS A 288 -0.63 -5.84 -6.51
CA HIS A 288 0.76 -5.35 -6.37
C HIS A 288 0.97 -4.67 -5.02
N ILE A 289 0.00 -3.87 -4.57
CA ILE A 289 0.06 -3.16 -3.29
C ILE A 289 0.03 -4.17 -2.13
N THR A 290 -0.93 -5.11 -2.14
CA THR A 290 -1.03 -6.18 -1.13
C THR A 290 0.27 -6.98 -1.02
N GLY A 291 0.91 -7.30 -2.15
CA GLY A 291 2.19 -7.97 -2.16
C GLY A 291 3.32 -7.13 -1.54
N VAL A 292 3.36 -5.81 -1.79
CA VAL A 292 4.38 -4.93 -1.17
C VAL A 292 4.21 -4.91 0.35
N VAL A 293 2.98 -4.86 0.87
CA VAL A 293 2.73 -4.95 2.32
C VAL A 293 3.37 -6.21 2.89
N ALA A 294 3.23 -7.37 2.23
CA ALA A 294 3.86 -8.60 2.69
C ALA A 294 5.39 -8.53 2.75
N LEU A 295 6.04 -7.85 1.78
CA LEU A 295 7.50 -7.65 1.79
C LEU A 295 7.95 -6.73 2.94
N LEU A 296 7.23 -5.63 3.17
CA LEU A 296 7.53 -4.69 4.25
C LEU A 296 7.33 -5.35 5.62
N GLN A 297 6.22 -6.07 5.80
CA GLN A 297 5.91 -6.77 7.03
C GLN A 297 6.90 -7.91 7.33
N GLU A 298 7.43 -8.62 6.32
CA GLU A 298 8.51 -9.60 6.53
C GLU A 298 9.74 -8.91 7.14
N PHE A 299 10.10 -7.73 6.62
CA PHE A 299 11.22 -6.97 7.14
C PHE A 299 10.96 -6.49 8.58
N GLY A 300 9.79 -5.90 8.85
CA GLY A 300 9.43 -5.42 10.19
C GLY A 300 9.45 -6.53 11.24
N ASP A 301 8.87 -7.68 10.93
CA ASP A 301 8.92 -8.87 11.79
C ASP A 301 10.36 -9.37 12.01
N SER A 302 11.20 -9.30 10.98
CA SER A 302 12.62 -9.61 11.14
C SER A 302 13.35 -8.62 12.04
N ALA A 303 13.01 -7.34 11.99
CA ALA A 303 13.60 -6.32 12.87
C ALA A 303 13.19 -6.55 14.33
N LEU A 304 11.90 -6.79 14.57
CA LEU A 304 11.35 -7.11 15.91
C LEU A 304 11.98 -8.37 16.51
N ARG A 305 12.15 -9.45 15.74
CA ARG A 305 12.84 -10.66 16.22
C ARG A 305 14.29 -10.38 16.64
N LYS A 306 15.04 -9.64 15.81
CA LYS A 306 16.45 -9.29 16.11
C LYS A 306 16.56 -8.44 17.38
N LEU A 307 15.59 -7.55 17.61
CA LEU A 307 15.54 -6.75 18.83
C LEU A 307 15.31 -7.56 20.08
N ARG A 308 14.30 -8.45 20.07
CA ARG A 308 14.03 -9.34 21.20
C ARG A 308 15.26 -10.19 21.55
N SER A 309 15.92 -10.77 20.55
CA SER A 309 17.16 -11.54 20.76
C SER A 309 18.30 -10.68 21.35
N ARG A 310 18.44 -9.42 20.92
CA ARG A 310 19.44 -8.49 21.49
C ARG A 310 19.12 -8.08 22.91
N GLN A 311 17.86 -7.76 23.22
CA GLN A 311 17.41 -7.43 24.58
C GLN A 311 17.65 -8.60 25.54
N GLN A 312 17.32 -9.82 25.12
CA GLN A 312 17.62 -11.03 25.89
C GLN A 312 19.13 -11.20 26.15
N LYS A 313 19.96 -10.99 25.12
CA LYS A 313 21.43 -11.04 25.26
C LYS A 313 21.95 -9.95 26.20
N LEU A 314 21.43 -8.72 26.10
CA LEU A 314 21.82 -7.60 26.96
C LEU A 314 21.45 -7.88 28.42
N PHE A 315 20.24 -8.37 28.68
CA PHE A 315 19.80 -8.77 30.03
C PHE A 315 20.72 -9.86 30.61
N LEU A 316 21.06 -10.88 29.83
CA LEU A 316 22.00 -11.91 30.25
C LEU A 316 23.41 -11.35 30.50
N MET A 317 23.91 -10.44 29.67
CA MET A 317 25.24 -9.83 29.86
C MET A 317 25.29 -8.87 31.05
N GLN A 318 24.22 -8.13 31.34
CA GLN A 318 24.09 -7.31 32.55
C GLN A 318 24.04 -8.19 33.81
N SER A 319 23.37 -9.34 33.75
CA SER A 319 23.40 -10.34 34.82
C SER A 319 24.80 -10.95 35.04
N LEU A 320 25.70 -10.82 34.06
CA LEU A 320 27.07 -11.33 34.07
C LEU A 320 28.14 -10.24 34.26
N ARG A 321 27.78 -8.99 34.60
CA ARG A 321 28.70 -7.83 34.78
C ARG A 321 29.68 -7.59 33.63
N ALA A 322 29.28 -7.81 32.38
CA ALA A 322 30.11 -7.49 31.22
C ALA A 322 29.76 -6.11 30.64
N GLU A 323 30.75 -5.24 30.46
CA GLU A 323 30.59 -3.92 29.81
C GLU A 323 30.16 -4.08 28.34
N THR A 324 29.13 -3.33 27.93
CA THR A 324 28.60 -3.37 26.57
C THR A 324 29.12 -2.22 25.70
N PRO A 325 29.66 -2.50 24.49
CA PRO A 325 30.14 -1.45 23.60
C PRO A 325 28.99 -0.70 22.91
N ASN A 326 29.03 0.62 23.01
CA ASN A 326 28.01 1.54 22.53
C ASN A 326 28.24 1.90 21.03
N THR A 327 27.97 0.96 20.12
CA THR A 327 28.11 1.22 18.67
C THR A 327 26.82 1.86 18.12
N GLY A 328 26.93 2.91 17.28
CA GLY A 328 25.77 3.66 16.75
C GLY A 328 24.72 2.84 15.97
N LEU A 329 25.09 1.62 15.53
CA LEU A 329 24.17 0.59 15.01
C LEU A 329 23.14 0.15 16.05
N HIS A 330 23.29 0.47 17.34
CA HIS A 330 22.33 0.13 18.39
C HIS A 330 21.03 0.94 18.29
N ARG A 331 21.11 2.24 17.91
CA ARG A 331 19.94 3.14 17.89
C ARG A 331 18.91 2.83 16.80
N LEU A 332 19.35 2.46 15.58
CA LEU A 332 18.46 2.15 14.46
C LEU A 332 17.51 0.97 14.72
N TRP A 333 17.88 0.07 15.63
CA TRP A 333 17.03 -1.08 15.95
C TRP A 333 16.14 -0.77 17.15
N MET A 334 16.53 0.07 18.11
CA MET A 334 15.70 0.34 19.30
C MET A 334 14.35 1.01 18.99
N ASN A 335 14.20 1.55 17.78
CA ASN A 335 13.02 2.27 17.33
C ASN A 335 11.93 1.38 16.70
N TRP A 336 11.97 0.05 16.83
CA TRP A 336 10.86 -0.79 16.34
C TRP A 336 9.93 -1.22 17.47
N SER A 337 8.64 -1.09 17.21
CA SER A 337 7.56 -1.63 18.03
C SER A 337 6.62 -2.50 17.19
N THR A 338 5.67 -3.14 17.85
CA THR A 338 4.56 -3.83 17.18
C THR A 338 3.68 -2.89 16.35
N ASP A 339 3.74 -1.58 16.56
CA ASP A 339 3.01 -0.60 15.75
C ASP A 339 3.44 -0.64 14.27
N SER A 340 4.63 -1.18 13.97
CA SER A 340 5.04 -1.47 12.59
C SER A 340 4.09 -2.40 11.83
N ARG A 341 3.20 -3.10 12.53
CA ARG A 341 2.17 -3.98 11.96
C ARG A 341 0.85 -3.27 11.64
N ARG A 342 0.66 -2.05 12.16
CA ARG A 342 -0.56 -1.27 11.98
C ARG A 342 -0.87 -1.01 10.52
N HIS A 343 -2.12 -1.22 10.13
CA HIS A 343 -2.54 -1.01 8.75
C HIS A 343 -2.44 0.45 8.31
N GLU A 344 -2.68 1.41 9.22
CA GLU A 344 -2.53 2.85 8.99
C GLU A 344 -1.07 3.20 8.68
N VAL A 345 -0.10 2.53 9.34
CA VAL A 345 1.33 2.70 9.06
C VAL A 345 1.66 2.22 7.65
N MET A 346 1.11 1.07 7.23
CA MET A 346 1.28 0.59 5.86
C MET A 346 0.68 1.56 4.85
N LYS A 347 -0.52 2.09 5.13
CA LYS A 347 -1.17 3.09 4.30
C LYS A 347 -0.32 4.36 4.17
N ALA A 348 0.05 4.99 5.28
CA ALA A 348 0.88 6.20 5.28
C ALA A 348 2.23 5.98 4.57
N VAL A 349 2.92 4.87 4.83
CA VAL A 349 4.22 4.57 4.20
C VAL A 349 4.11 4.39 2.68
N LEU A 350 3.11 3.65 2.21
CA LEU A 350 2.94 3.38 0.78
C LEU A 350 2.58 4.64 -0.01
N LEU A 351 1.68 5.46 0.53
CA LEU A 351 1.27 6.73 -0.07
C LEU A 351 2.40 7.77 -0.08
N ASN A 352 3.14 7.89 1.02
CA ASN A 352 4.23 8.84 1.15
C ASN A 352 5.40 8.55 0.20
N SER A 353 5.74 7.27 0.05
CA SER A 353 6.90 6.82 -0.73
C SER A 353 6.64 6.67 -2.23
N ALA A 354 5.41 6.90 -2.68
CA ALA A 354 5.00 6.80 -4.08
C ALA A 354 5.80 7.74 -4.99
N ASP A 355 6.14 7.26 -6.19
CA ASP A 355 6.77 8.08 -7.22
C ASP A 355 5.73 9.05 -7.84
N LYS A 356 6.08 10.33 -7.87
CA LYS A 356 5.24 11.43 -8.38
C LYS A 356 5.91 12.12 -9.56
N ILE A 357 7.11 12.66 -9.32
CA ILE A 357 7.92 13.39 -10.28
C ILE A 357 9.32 12.79 -10.25
N GLN A 358 9.89 12.51 -11.43
CA GLN A 358 11.24 11.97 -11.52
C GLN A 358 12.27 12.97 -11.00
N ASP A 359 13.17 12.48 -10.15
CA ASP A 359 14.31 13.26 -9.66
C ASP A 359 15.36 13.47 -10.74
N LEU A 360 16.00 14.64 -10.73
CA LEU A 360 17.01 15.02 -11.73
C LEU A 360 18.39 14.41 -11.44
N GLY A 361 18.53 13.68 -10.33
CA GLY A 361 19.77 13.09 -9.84
C GLY A 361 20.46 13.91 -8.75
N ASP A 362 19.89 15.05 -8.37
CA ASP A 362 20.37 15.92 -7.28
C ASP A 362 19.73 15.57 -5.92
N GLY A 363 18.71 14.71 -5.90
CA GLY A 363 17.98 14.29 -4.70
C GLY A 363 16.93 15.30 -4.23
N MET A 364 16.74 16.42 -4.94
CA MET A 364 15.84 17.50 -4.54
C MET A 364 14.36 17.12 -4.70
N LEU A 365 14.05 16.09 -5.49
CA LEU A 365 12.73 15.49 -5.66
C LEU A 365 12.66 14.12 -4.98
N LEU A 366 13.30 14.02 -3.81
CA LEU A 366 13.27 12.85 -2.93
C LEU A 366 13.82 11.58 -3.58
N GLY A 367 14.59 11.66 -4.67
CA GLY A 367 15.13 10.50 -5.39
C GLY A 367 14.07 9.63 -6.07
N MET A 368 12.93 10.21 -6.47
CA MET A 368 11.86 9.50 -7.16
C MET A 368 12.28 9.05 -8.56
N SER A 369 11.83 7.86 -8.96
CA SER A 369 12.37 7.18 -10.15
C SER A 369 11.64 7.52 -11.45
N ARG A 370 10.47 8.16 -11.37
CA ARG A 370 9.63 8.47 -12.54
C ARG A 370 8.66 9.60 -12.27
N THR A 371 8.24 10.24 -13.36
CA THR A 371 7.09 11.13 -13.40
C THR A 371 5.85 10.35 -13.81
N ILE A 372 4.83 10.36 -12.96
CA ILE A 372 3.52 9.82 -13.31
C ILE A 372 2.70 10.85 -14.08
N ARG A 373 1.89 10.38 -15.02
CA ARG A 373 0.97 11.20 -15.80
C ARG A 373 -0.45 10.68 -15.73
N ALA A 374 -1.40 11.59 -15.50
CA ALA A 374 -2.83 11.35 -15.62
C ALA A 374 -3.24 11.14 -17.09
N LYS A 375 -4.51 10.83 -17.37
CA LYS A 375 -5.00 10.46 -18.72
C LYS A 375 -4.80 11.55 -19.78
N ASP A 376 -4.96 12.80 -19.41
CA ASP A 376 -4.73 14.02 -20.21
C ASP A 376 -3.25 14.48 -20.29
N ASN A 377 -2.34 13.73 -19.65
CA ASN A 377 -0.88 13.96 -19.57
C ASN A 377 -0.40 14.95 -18.51
N HIS A 378 -1.28 15.54 -17.71
CA HIS A 378 -0.79 16.34 -16.59
C HIS A 378 -0.04 15.45 -15.59
N HIS A 379 0.95 16.01 -14.89
CA HIS A 379 1.67 15.35 -13.79
C HIS A 379 1.25 15.91 -12.44
N TRP A 380 1.76 15.33 -11.34
CA TRP A 380 1.35 15.70 -9.98
C TRP A 380 1.42 17.22 -9.70
N LEU A 381 2.50 17.92 -10.08
CA LEU A 381 2.61 19.38 -9.82
C LEU A 381 1.61 20.25 -10.62
N GLU A 382 0.84 19.66 -11.53
CA GLU A 382 -0.21 20.33 -12.30
C GLU A 382 -1.62 19.97 -11.79
N SER A 383 -1.75 19.05 -10.81
CA SER A 383 -3.05 18.63 -10.29
C SER A 383 -3.61 19.62 -9.28
N ASP A 384 -4.94 19.58 -9.09
CA ASP A 384 -5.64 20.33 -8.04
C ASP A 384 -5.11 20.01 -6.64
N ALA A 385 -4.70 18.76 -6.39
CA ALA A 385 -4.08 18.35 -5.13
C ALA A 385 -2.78 19.08 -4.79
N TYR A 386 -2.05 19.63 -5.77
CA TYR A 386 -0.87 20.47 -5.51
C TYR A 386 -1.24 21.90 -5.14
N GLN A 387 -2.36 22.39 -5.69
CA GLN A 387 -2.73 23.79 -5.66
C GLN A 387 -3.67 24.12 -4.50
N ASP A 388 -4.47 23.15 -4.06
CA ASP A 388 -5.48 23.34 -3.02
C ASP A 388 -5.18 22.45 -1.80
N PRO A 389 -4.84 23.01 -0.64
CA PRO A 389 -4.56 22.25 0.58
C PRO A 389 -5.77 21.49 1.12
N LYS A 390 -7.00 21.71 0.61
CA LYS A 390 -8.18 20.92 0.96
C LYS A 390 -8.32 19.63 0.14
N ILE A 391 -7.45 19.41 -0.85
CA ILE A 391 -7.48 18.26 -1.75
C ILE A 391 -6.17 17.47 -1.57
N PRO A 392 -6.13 16.41 -0.73
CA PRO A 392 -4.89 15.71 -0.43
C PRO A 392 -4.45 14.76 -1.56
N LEU A 393 -5.38 14.35 -2.43
CA LEU A 393 -5.19 13.30 -3.42
C LEU A 393 -5.59 13.79 -4.81
N ASP A 394 -4.80 13.47 -5.84
CA ASP A 394 -5.25 13.66 -7.22
C ASP A 394 -6.34 12.63 -7.57
N MET A 395 -7.36 13.05 -8.31
CA MET A 395 -8.51 12.20 -8.63
C MET A 395 -8.16 10.96 -9.47
N GLN A 396 -7.06 10.99 -10.24
CA GLN A 396 -6.65 9.91 -11.15
C GLN A 396 -5.43 9.16 -10.63
N MET A 397 -4.51 9.85 -9.97
CA MET A 397 -3.20 9.36 -9.56
C MET A 397 -3.11 9.12 -8.05
N GLY A 398 -4.04 9.65 -7.24
CA GLY A 398 -3.92 9.69 -5.79
C GLY A 398 -2.62 10.39 -5.37
N THR A 399 -1.82 9.70 -4.55
CA THR A 399 -0.47 10.15 -4.18
C THR A 399 0.61 9.79 -5.20
N GLY A 400 0.31 9.02 -6.25
CA GLY A 400 1.25 8.65 -7.30
C GLY A 400 1.42 7.15 -7.49
N HIS A 401 2.54 6.76 -8.12
CA HIS A 401 2.81 5.37 -8.49
C HIS A 401 3.50 4.60 -7.36
N LEU A 402 2.99 3.42 -7.01
CA LEU A 402 3.61 2.51 -6.06
C LEU A 402 5.08 2.25 -6.39
N ASN A 403 5.97 2.41 -5.39
CA ASN A 403 7.37 2.02 -5.46
C ASN A 403 7.75 1.28 -4.17
N GLY A 404 7.80 -0.05 -4.25
CA GLY A 404 8.04 -0.92 -3.09
C GLY A 404 9.45 -0.79 -2.52
N PHE A 405 10.46 -0.42 -3.32
CA PHE A 405 11.81 -0.18 -2.79
C PHE A 405 11.87 1.10 -1.98
N ARG A 406 11.23 2.18 -2.45
CA ARG A 406 11.11 3.44 -1.70
C ARG A 406 10.34 3.23 -0.41
N ALA A 407 9.22 2.51 -0.46
CA ALA A 407 8.45 2.14 0.73
C ALA A 407 9.32 1.39 1.76
N TYR A 408 10.15 0.45 1.29
CA TYR A 408 11.14 -0.23 2.13
C TYR A 408 12.19 0.73 2.71
N GLN A 409 12.72 1.66 1.92
CA GLN A 409 13.72 2.63 2.39
C GLN A 409 13.19 3.54 3.50
N GLN A 410 11.92 3.93 3.43
CA GLN A 410 11.26 4.71 4.46
C GLN A 410 10.94 3.84 5.69
N PHE A 411 10.30 2.69 5.48
CA PHE A 411 9.85 1.81 6.56
C PHE A 411 11.01 1.26 7.41
N LYS A 412 12.14 0.93 6.77
CA LYS A 412 13.28 0.27 7.44
C LYS A 412 13.92 1.07 8.58
N LEU A 413 13.60 2.37 8.69
CA LEU A 413 14.18 3.28 9.68
C LEU A 413 13.53 3.16 11.06
N GLY A 414 12.47 2.35 11.19
CA GLY A 414 11.74 2.16 12.45
C GLY A 414 10.84 3.35 12.79
N GLN A 415 10.07 3.18 13.87
CA GLN A 415 9.17 4.16 14.44
C GLN A 415 9.94 5.30 15.12
N TRP A 416 9.46 6.53 14.96
CA TRP A 416 9.97 7.70 15.66
C TRP A 416 8.86 8.38 16.42
N SER A 417 9.17 9.26 17.36
CA SER A 417 8.16 9.94 18.18
C SER A 417 8.45 11.44 18.23
N PRO A 418 7.52 12.30 18.67
CA PRO A 418 7.66 13.75 18.67
C PRO A 418 8.49 14.20 19.89
N SER A 419 9.40 13.34 20.36
CA SER A 419 10.19 13.55 21.57
C SER A 419 11.14 14.75 21.40
N GLY A 420 11.56 15.35 22.53
CA GLY A 420 12.46 16.51 22.52
C GLY A 420 13.84 16.30 21.86
N ILE A 421 14.16 15.08 21.39
CA ILE A 421 15.41 14.76 20.67
C ILE A 421 15.26 15.00 19.15
N GLY A 422 14.02 15.16 18.66
CA GLY A 422 13.69 15.36 17.25
C GLY A 422 13.67 14.06 16.42
N VAL A 423 13.27 14.18 15.16
CA VAL A 423 13.13 13.07 14.20
C VAL A 423 14.07 13.19 12.99
N PRO A 424 14.45 12.09 12.33
CA PRO A 424 15.30 12.12 11.14
C PRO A 424 14.56 12.69 9.92
N PRO A 425 15.26 12.99 8.81
CA PRO A 425 14.64 13.45 7.56
C PRO A 425 13.66 12.46 6.90
N VAL A 426 13.78 11.16 7.20
CA VAL A 426 12.90 10.12 6.66
C VAL A 426 12.46 9.23 7.81
N GLY A 427 11.17 8.96 7.93
CA GLY A 427 10.66 8.14 9.02
C GLY A 427 9.16 7.93 8.96
N TRP A 428 8.66 7.25 9.99
CA TRP A 428 7.25 7.05 10.23
C TRP A 428 6.97 6.93 11.73
N ASP A 429 5.71 7.10 12.10
CA ASP A 429 5.21 6.92 13.46
C ASP A 429 3.76 6.40 13.46
N TYR A 430 3.34 5.84 14.59
CA TYR A 430 1.96 5.57 14.96
C TYR A 430 1.72 6.08 16.39
N ARG A 431 0.72 6.95 16.58
CA ARG A 431 0.46 7.58 17.88
C ARG A 431 -0.95 8.15 17.97
N THR A 432 -1.31 8.69 19.12
CA THR A 432 -2.54 9.44 19.33
C THR A 432 -2.32 10.97 19.42
N VAL A 433 -3.34 11.72 19.02
CA VAL A 433 -3.52 13.14 19.31
C VAL A 433 -4.85 13.34 20.02
N GLU A 434 -4.86 14.22 21.01
CA GLU A 434 -6.04 14.54 21.81
C GLU A 434 -6.77 15.75 21.23
N LYS A 435 -8.08 15.85 21.50
CA LYS A 435 -8.91 16.97 21.07
C LYS A 435 -8.27 18.30 21.43
N SER A 436 -8.28 19.24 20.49
CA SER A 436 -7.74 20.59 20.69
C SER A 436 -6.25 20.61 21.07
N SER A 437 -5.52 19.57 20.67
CA SER A 437 -4.08 19.49 20.81
C SER A 437 -3.42 19.19 19.47
N ASP A 438 -2.12 19.42 19.42
CA ASP A 438 -1.26 19.06 18.29
C ASP A 438 -0.10 18.19 18.74
N ARG A 439 0.60 17.65 17.76
CA ARG A 439 1.87 16.96 17.96
C ARG A 439 2.89 17.43 16.95
N ASP A 440 4.02 17.89 17.47
CA ASP A 440 5.11 18.42 16.66
C ASP A 440 6.29 17.46 16.57
N TYR A 441 6.64 17.08 15.34
CA TYR A 441 7.81 16.30 15.02
C TYR A 441 8.91 17.22 14.49
N VAL A 442 9.79 17.66 15.38
CA VAL A 442 10.89 18.57 15.03
C VAL A 442 11.96 17.81 14.26
N LEU A 443 12.27 18.23 13.03
CA LEU A 443 13.33 17.62 12.23
C LEU A 443 14.71 17.93 12.85
N THR A 444 15.54 16.90 12.95
CA THR A 444 16.90 16.98 13.53
C THR A 444 17.89 17.74 12.66
N LYS A 445 17.62 17.86 11.36
CA LYS A 445 18.44 18.59 10.40
C LYS A 445 17.61 19.69 9.73
N PRO A 446 18.22 20.84 9.42
CA PRO A 446 17.56 21.84 8.58
C PRO A 446 17.24 21.26 7.19
N LEU A 447 16.20 21.77 6.55
CA LEU A 447 15.82 21.42 5.19
C LEU A 447 16.57 22.27 4.18
N ALA A 448 16.90 21.67 3.03
CA ALA A 448 17.50 22.38 1.91
C ALA A 448 16.46 23.26 1.20
N GLU A 449 16.83 24.51 0.89
CA GLU A 449 16.02 25.40 0.06
C GLU A 449 15.77 24.78 -1.33
N GLY A 450 14.55 24.90 -1.83
CA GLY A 450 14.16 24.38 -3.15
C GLY A 450 13.97 22.86 -3.20
N SER A 451 14.24 22.15 -2.11
CA SER A 451 13.98 20.71 -2.03
C SER A 451 12.50 20.43 -1.82
N PHE A 452 12.04 19.26 -2.24
CA PHE A 452 10.69 18.81 -1.95
C PHE A 452 10.63 18.06 -0.62
N ILE A 453 9.44 18.06 -0.04
CA ILE A 453 9.04 17.18 1.05
C ILE A 453 7.84 16.34 0.62
N SER A 454 7.71 15.14 1.20
CA SER A 454 6.47 14.37 1.16
C SER A 454 6.09 13.95 2.56
N LEU A 455 4.85 14.28 2.96
CA LEU A 455 4.28 13.95 4.26
C LEU A 455 2.93 13.28 4.02
N THR A 456 2.64 12.19 4.74
CA THR A 456 1.33 11.53 4.69
C THR A 456 0.86 11.19 6.09
N LEU A 457 -0.33 11.63 6.43
CA LEU A 457 -1.07 11.27 7.64
C LEU A 457 -2.20 10.32 7.23
N ALA A 458 -2.42 9.26 8.00
CA ALA A 458 -3.55 8.36 7.81
C ALA A 458 -4.15 7.98 9.17
N TRP A 459 -5.46 7.96 9.26
CA TRP A 459 -6.22 7.50 10.42
C TRP A 459 -7.49 6.79 9.97
N ASP A 460 -8.28 6.32 10.93
CA ASP A 460 -9.48 5.54 10.65
C ASP A 460 -10.76 6.32 10.93
N ARG A 461 -11.75 6.16 10.04
CA ARG A 461 -13.16 6.35 10.36
C ARG A 461 -13.57 5.35 11.44
N LEU A 462 -14.37 5.81 12.41
CA LEU A 462 -14.91 4.95 13.45
C LEU A 462 -16.24 4.34 13.00
N VAL A 463 -16.24 3.04 12.80
CA VAL A 463 -17.44 2.23 12.56
C VAL A 463 -17.53 1.16 13.64
N GLU A 464 -18.75 0.92 14.14
CA GLU A 464 -19.06 -0.06 15.18
C GLU A 464 -20.03 -1.12 14.63
N LEU A 465 -19.81 -2.40 14.98
CA LEU A 465 -20.72 -3.48 14.64
C LEU A 465 -21.97 -3.40 15.52
N GLU A 466 -23.14 -3.49 14.89
CA GLU A 466 -24.39 -3.71 15.60
C GLU A 466 -24.55 -5.23 15.79
N ASP A 467 -23.89 -5.73 16.85
CA ASP A 467 -23.79 -7.16 17.15
C ASP A 467 -25.02 -7.63 17.95
N ASP A 468 -25.92 -8.34 17.28
CA ASP A 468 -27.20 -8.78 17.85
C ASP A 468 -27.00 -9.92 18.86
N ASN A 469 -25.95 -10.73 18.68
CA ASN A 469 -25.74 -11.94 19.45
C ASN A 469 -24.55 -11.86 20.44
N ASN A 470 -23.84 -10.74 20.45
CA ASN A 470 -22.71 -10.40 21.33
C ASN A 470 -21.54 -11.40 21.24
N ASN A 471 -21.18 -11.81 20.02
CA ASN A 471 -20.02 -12.69 19.78
C ASN A 471 -18.77 -11.96 19.25
N ASP A 472 -18.82 -10.62 19.15
CA ASP A 472 -17.77 -9.73 18.62
C ASP A 472 -17.41 -10.01 17.15
N ALA A 473 -18.30 -10.62 16.38
CA ALA A 473 -18.08 -11.03 15.00
C ALA A 473 -19.32 -10.79 14.13
N TYR A 474 -19.11 -10.23 12.94
CA TYR A 474 -20.19 -10.02 11.98
C TYR A 474 -20.88 -11.33 11.59
N ASP A 475 -22.20 -11.34 11.74
CA ASP A 475 -23.12 -12.36 11.27
C ASP A 475 -24.07 -11.84 10.18
N LEU A 476 -24.57 -12.76 9.35
CA LEU A 476 -25.49 -12.39 8.28
C LEU A 476 -26.78 -11.82 8.86
N GLY A 477 -27.11 -10.59 8.44
CA GLY A 477 -28.30 -9.85 8.90
C GLY A 477 -27.94 -8.67 9.81
N GLU A 478 -26.72 -8.65 10.36
CA GLU A 478 -26.23 -7.53 11.16
C GLU A 478 -25.85 -6.33 10.28
N SER A 479 -25.74 -5.19 10.95
CA SER A 479 -25.45 -3.89 10.35
C SER A 479 -24.32 -3.20 11.12
N PHE A 480 -24.01 -1.97 10.72
CA PHE A 480 -22.95 -1.16 11.31
C PHE A 480 -23.46 0.24 11.63
N SER A 481 -22.98 0.80 12.73
CA SER A 481 -23.19 2.18 13.12
C SER A 481 -21.99 3.03 12.68
N ASP A 482 -22.22 4.00 11.79
CA ASP A 482 -21.21 5.01 11.46
C ASP A 482 -21.12 6.04 12.59
N ARG A 483 -19.95 6.09 13.25
CA ARG A 483 -19.67 7.09 14.30
C ARG A 483 -18.97 8.32 13.73
N GLY A 484 -18.74 8.37 12.42
CA GLY A 484 -18.12 9.47 11.70
C GLY A 484 -16.60 9.46 11.74
N LEU A 485 -16.01 10.49 11.13
CA LEU A 485 -14.57 10.66 10.97
C LEU A 485 -14.12 11.92 11.71
N ASN A 486 -13.16 11.80 12.63
CA ASN A 486 -12.51 12.97 13.21
C ASN A 486 -11.66 13.68 12.15
N ASN A 487 -11.57 15.00 12.21
CA ASN A 487 -10.75 15.78 11.30
C ASN A 487 -9.35 16.03 11.90
N LEU A 488 -8.31 15.57 11.20
CA LEU A 488 -6.92 15.85 11.52
C LEU A 488 -6.26 16.63 10.38
N ASP A 489 -5.56 17.70 10.73
CA ASP A 489 -4.84 18.53 9.76
C ASP A 489 -3.32 18.28 9.85
N LEU A 490 -2.63 18.44 8.72
CA LEU A 490 -1.19 18.24 8.59
C LEU A 490 -0.49 19.51 8.09
N TYR A 491 0.62 19.88 8.73
CA TYR A 491 1.39 21.07 8.37
C TYR A 491 2.91 20.82 8.36
N LEU A 492 3.61 21.53 7.49
CA LEU A 492 5.04 21.82 7.64
C LEU A 492 5.20 23.24 8.18
N MET A 493 5.86 23.41 9.32
CA MET A 493 6.02 24.70 9.99
C MET A 493 7.48 24.99 10.33
N PRO A 494 7.94 26.25 10.30
CA PRO A 494 9.21 26.63 10.92
C PRO A 494 9.23 26.27 12.41
N VAL A 495 10.38 25.87 12.94
CA VAL A 495 10.52 25.61 14.38
C VAL A 495 10.34 26.90 15.17
N GLY A 496 9.50 26.86 16.21
CA GLY A 496 9.18 28.01 17.07
C GLY A 496 7.99 28.83 16.61
N GLU A 497 7.42 28.52 15.43
CA GLU A 497 6.16 29.11 14.98
C GLU A 497 4.97 28.25 15.42
N GLU A 498 3.94 28.91 15.94
CA GLU A 498 2.73 28.28 16.48
C GLU A 498 1.47 28.65 15.67
N ASP A 499 1.51 29.77 14.95
CA ASP A 499 0.44 30.20 14.07
C ASP A 499 0.44 29.37 12.77
N ILE A 500 -0.57 28.51 12.62
CA ILE A 500 -0.73 27.61 11.47
C ILE A 500 -0.89 28.36 10.13
N THR A 501 -1.31 29.64 10.16
CA THR A 501 -1.40 30.46 8.94
C THR A 501 -0.03 30.79 8.34
N LYS A 502 1.05 30.59 9.11
CA LYS A 502 2.44 30.73 8.67
C LYS A 502 3.10 29.39 8.34
N SER A 503 2.32 28.33 8.22
CA SER A 503 2.81 27.06 7.68
C SER A 503 3.35 27.25 6.26
N VAL A 504 4.37 26.46 5.92
CA VAL A 504 4.95 26.44 4.57
C VAL A 504 4.02 25.73 3.59
N CYS A 505 3.49 24.59 4.04
CA CYS A 505 2.53 23.78 3.32
C CYS A 505 1.57 23.16 4.33
N ALA A 506 0.34 22.94 3.88
CA ALA A 506 -0.72 22.37 4.69
C ALA A 506 -1.53 21.38 3.85
N SER A 507 -2.17 20.45 4.54
CA SER A 507 -3.22 19.59 4.01
C SER A 507 -4.29 19.53 5.10
N ILE A 508 -5.49 20.05 4.78
CA ILE A 508 -6.57 20.42 5.73
C ILE A 508 -7.95 19.95 5.22
N SER A 509 -8.00 18.72 4.70
CA SER A 509 -9.20 18.16 4.09
C SER A 509 -10.18 17.62 5.13
N GLU A 510 -11.37 18.20 5.16
CA GLU A 510 -12.45 17.67 6.02
C GLU A 510 -13.11 16.38 5.48
N ALA A 511 -12.66 15.89 4.30
CA ALA A 511 -13.42 14.94 3.50
C ALA A 511 -12.93 13.48 3.56
N ASP A 512 -11.69 13.22 3.98
CA ASP A 512 -11.07 11.90 3.90
C ASP A 512 -10.22 11.59 5.14
N ALA A 513 -9.88 10.33 5.35
CA ALA A 513 -9.06 9.87 6.49
C ALA A 513 -7.55 9.90 6.18
N VAL A 514 -7.15 10.80 5.26
CA VAL A 514 -5.79 10.96 4.75
C VAL A 514 -5.51 12.43 4.50
N GLU A 515 -4.39 12.91 5.04
CA GLU A 515 -3.75 14.15 4.60
C GLU A 515 -2.45 13.85 3.87
N HIS A 516 -2.17 14.59 2.80
CA HIS A 516 -0.95 14.39 2.03
C HIS A 516 -0.38 15.71 1.53
N ILE A 517 0.89 15.96 1.84
CA ILE A 517 1.64 17.12 1.36
C ILE A 517 2.74 16.63 0.43
N PHE A 518 2.82 17.23 -0.75
CA PHE A 518 3.99 17.16 -1.63
C PHE A 518 4.30 18.56 -2.15
N CYS A 519 5.29 19.22 -1.57
CA CYS A 519 5.57 20.63 -1.85
C CYS A 519 7.05 20.98 -1.72
N GLN A 520 7.41 22.13 -2.28
CA GLN A 520 8.77 22.66 -2.24
C GLN A 520 9.02 23.49 -0.97
N VAL A 521 10.21 23.36 -0.40
CA VAL A 521 10.69 24.14 0.75
C VAL A 521 11.18 25.51 0.27
N PRO A 522 10.59 26.62 0.73
CA PRO A 522 10.86 27.95 0.18
C PRO A 522 12.15 28.58 0.68
N ALA A 523 12.67 28.13 1.83
CA ALA A 523 13.88 28.67 2.43
C ALA A 523 14.62 27.58 3.21
N GLN A 524 15.94 27.67 3.26
CA GLN A 524 16.74 26.82 4.13
C GLN A 524 16.40 27.14 5.60
N GLY A 525 16.18 26.12 6.42
CA GLY A 525 15.82 26.36 7.81
C GLY A 525 15.43 25.12 8.60
N ARG A 526 15.18 25.30 9.90
CA ARG A 526 14.67 24.23 10.77
C ARG A 526 13.15 24.20 10.72
N TYR A 527 12.60 23.02 10.46
CA TYR A 527 11.17 22.79 10.36
C TYR A 527 10.68 21.70 11.31
N LYS A 528 9.39 21.75 11.64
CA LYS A 528 8.63 20.73 12.35
C LYS A 528 7.44 20.30 11.49
N ILE A 529 7.07 19.03 11.61
CA ILE A 529 5.83 18.50 11.04
C ILE A 529 4.78 18.52 12.16
N ARG A 530 3.65 19.18 11.95
CA ARG A 530 2.56 19.28 12.91
C ARG A 530 1.38 18.43 12.47
N VAL A 531 0.90 17.58 13.37
CA VAL A 531 -0.40 16.90 13.25
C VAL A 531 -1.34 17.55 14.25
N GLN A 532 -2.44 18.13 13.79
CA GLN A 532 -3.38 18.86 14.62
C GLN A 532 -4.75 18.19 14.63
N TYR A 533 -5.35 18.04 15.81
CA TYR A 533 -6.73 17.57 15.92
C TYR A 533 -7.69 18.76 15.79
N GLN A 534 -8.21 18.93 14.58
CA GLN A 534 -9.01 20.09 14.19
C GLN A 534 -10.46 19.99 14.66
N GLN A 535 -11.15 18.88 14.39
CA GLN A 535 -12.56 18.72 14.73
C GLN A 535 -12.88 17.31 15.23
N GLN A 536 -13.38 17.24 16.46
CA GLN A 536 -13.93 16.01 17.03
C GLN A 536 -15.32 15.75 16.46
N VAL A 537 -15.49 14.56 15.88
CA VAL A 537 -16.79 13.99 15.46
C VAL A 537 -17.18 12.82 16.35
N ASN A 538 -16.20 12.02 16.80
CA ASN A 538 -16.41 10.88 17.68
C ASN A 538 -15.61 10.98 19.01
N GLN A 539 -14.59 10.16 19.20
CA GLN A 539 -13.76 10.03 20.39
C GLN A 539 -12.84 11.26 20.55
N PRO A 540 -12.55 11.68 21.80
CA PRO A 540 -11.69 12.84 22.07
C PRO A 540 -10.19 12.56 21.84
N SER A 541 -9.82 11.33 21.47
CA SER A 541 -8.46 10.92 21.10
C SER A 541 -8.54 10.20 19.75
N GLN A 542 -7.60 10.49 18.84
CA GLN A 542 -7.52 9.84 17.53
C GLN A 542 -6.13 9.23 17.36
N ALA A 543 -6.08 7.93 17.11
CA ALA A 543 -4.87 7.27 16.65
C ALA A 543 -4.63 7.57 15.16
N TYR A 544 -3.36 7.73 14.78
CA TYR A 544 -2.95 7.97 13.41
C TYR A 544 -1.57 7.40 13.14
N ALA A 545 -1.29 7.17 11.86
CA ALA A 545 0.05 6.96 11.35
C ALA A 545 0.54 8.20 10.58
N LEU A 546 1.79 8.56 10.80
CA LEU A 546 2.49 9.61 10.04
C LEU A 546 3.68 9.01 9.31
N ALA A 547 3.88 9.42 8.07
CA ALA A 547 5.02 9.08 7.24
C ALA A 547 5.63 10.35 6.65
N TRP A 548 6.95 10.46 6.61
CA TRP A 548 7.62 11.62 6.01
C TRP A 548 8.91 11.24 5.28
N TRP A 549 9.22 12.06 4.28
CA TRP A 549 10.48 12.04 3.56
C TRP A 549 10.86 13.47 3.16
N THR A 550 11.99 13.94 3.66
CA THR A 550 12.52 15.28 3.40
C THR A 550 13.99 15.22 2.97
N VAL A 551 14.48 16.33 2.41
CA VAL A 551 15.89 16.49 2.04
C VAL A 551 16.58 17.40 3.06
N PRO A 552 17.50 16.87 3.89
CA PRO A 552 18.27 17.71 4.77
C PRO A 552 19.24 18.57 3.96
N ASP A 553 19.51 19.78 4.45
CA ASP A 553 20.62 20.59 3.95
C ASP A 553 21.94 19.81 4.10
N PRO A 554 22.75 19.68 3.03
CA PRO A 554 24.04 19.00 3.09
C PRO A 554 25.10 19.69 3.97
N LYS A 555 24.90 20.96 4.33
CA LYS A 555 25.89 21.78 5.07
C LYS A 555 25.77 21.68 6.59
#